data_AF-A0A8T3PF48-F1
#
_entry.id   AF-A0A8T3PF48-F1
#
_cell.length_a   1.000
_cell.length_b   1.000
_cell.length_c   1.000
_cell.angle_alpha   90.00
_cell.angle_beta   90.00
_cell.angle_gamma   90.00
#
_symmetry.space_group_name_H-M   'P 1'
#
loop_
_entity.id
_entity.type
_entity.pdbx_description
1 polymer ?
#
loop_
_entity_poly.entity_id
_entity_poly.type
_entity_poly.pdbx_seq_one_letter_code
_entity_poly.pdbx_strand_id
1 'polypeptide(L)'
;GVTVHGSLQCPYYIHKALKRALGLSGDQAVVVQAETGGGFGGKEEYPSILAIHAALLARKCGKPVRMIYDRHEDLAATTKRHPAIIRYRTGVMRDGTLVAQDVEMVMDGGAYCTLTPVVLSRGTLHAGGPYRCPDVRIRGRAVATNTPPNGAFRGFGAPQSEFAAEMQVNRVAEALGMSPLELRRRWVYREGDTTPTGQILRESVGGEEVLERAAETSEFERKRTQTRLAREARAGRSDGRTRSAPGIGLALAWHGAGFTGSGEVKLQSVASVELTSEGSVRILTGSTEMGQGTKTIFPQMVADELGIPYEEVAIAPQDTSIVPDSGPTVASRTAMVVGGLLITAARRLRGQVEERMGGRTFADSAAAYAREHGALRIDQQFEPYPGVHFDDEKYRGDAYPCYGWAAAVAEVDVDLDTGEVAVRSVVAADDIGKAIHPVLAEGQVEGGTLQAVGYATIEEIKLDKGRYLNDRLATYIIPTSLDAPRITTILVEKPFSGAPHGAKGVGELPMDVGAPAVVAAIHDATGVWIHELPATPERILAAMSGAAAPSPPAEAVTAGTKTGQAGFAGRDPDEAGRSGGTPAAPPGTEANAEAPAEGLDPRPEARTDPEPLRSPTDPPQRWGKDDGP
;
A
#
# COMPACT_ATOMS: atom_id res chain seq x y z
N GLY A 1 11.34 -23.77 22.08
CA GLY A 1 10.76 -22.76 21.19
C GLY A 1 11.60 -22.62 19.94
N VAL A 2 11.39 -21.55 19.19
CA VAL A 2 12.18 -21.11 18.04
C VAL A 2 12.37 -19.58 18.11
N THR A 3 13.53 -19.12 17.68
CA THR A 3 13.81 -17.70 17.45
C THR A 3 14.06 -17.50 15.96
N VAL A 4 13.33 -16.57 15.33
CA VAL A 4 13.44 -16.25 13.92
C VAL A 4 13.99 -14.83 13.76
N HIS A 5 15.14 -14.72 13.12
CA HIS A 5 15.68 -13.44 12.64
C HIS A 5 15.35 -13.31 11.15
N GLY A 6 14.68 -12.24 10.75
CA GLY A 6 14.23 -12.10 9.36
C GLY A 6 14.12 -10.67 8.88
N SER A 7 14.28 -10.48 7.56
CA SER A 7 13.94 -9.23 6.90
C SER A 7 12.42 -9.19 6.68
N LEU A 8 11.73 -8.34 7.44
CA LEU A 8 10.28 -8.37 7.61
C LEU A 8 9.74 -7.00 8.05
N GLN A 9 8.45 -6.74 7.79
CA GLN A 9 7.75 -5.52 8.23
C GLN A 9 6.97 -5.72 9.55
N CYS A 10 6.54 -6.96 9.81
CA CYS A 10 5.53 -7.24 10.83
C CYS A 10 5.96 -8.41 11.74
N PRO A 11 6.79 -8.16 12.77
CA PRO A 11 7.28 -9.21 13.66
C PRO A 11 6.15 -10.03 14.29
N TYR A 12 5.07 -9.34 14.70
CA TYR A 12 3.92 -9.95 15.35
C TYR A 12 3.02 -10.77 14.42
N TYR A 13 3.07 -10.56 13.10
CA TYR A 13 2.39 -11.45 12.15
C TYR A 13 3.08 -12.81 12.12
N ILE A 14 4.41 -12.80 12.03
CA ILE A 14 5.21 -14.02 12.02
C ILE A 14 5.14 -14.72 13.38
N HIS A 15 5.15 -13.97 14.48
CA HIS A 15 4.95 -14.52 15.83
C HIS A 15 3.62 -15.28 15.93
N LYS A 16 2.52 -14.67 15.49
CA LYS A 16 1.18 -15.30 15.46
C LYS A 16 1.16 -16.53 14.53
N ALA A 17 1.78 -16.43 13.36
CA ALA A 17 1.89 -17.53 12.40
C ALA A 17 2.68 -18.73 12.97
N LEU A 18 3.81 -18.49 13.63
CA LEU A 18 4.62 -19.54 14.27
C LEU A 18 3.84 -20.23 15.41
N LYS A 19 3.16 -19.47 16.26
CA LYS A 19 2.30 -20.04 17.32
C LYS A 19 1.24 -20.96 16.74
N ARG A 20 0.53 -20.49 15.71
CA ARG A 20 -0.54 -21.24 15.06
C ARG A 20 -0.03 -22.49 14.33
N ALA A 21 1.01 -22.34 13.51
CA ALA A 21 1.50 -23.42 12.65
C ALA A 21 2.30 -24.48 13.42
N LEU A 22 2.99 -24.11 14.50
CA LEU A 22 3.92 -24.98 15.23
C LEU A 22 3.46 -25.35 16.64
N GLY A 23 2.30 -24.84 17.09
CA GLY A 23 1.74 -25.10 18.42
C GLY A 23 2.59 -24.54 19.56
N LEU A 24 3.20 -23.37 19.35
CA LEU A 24 4.12 -22.75 20.31
C LEU A 24 3.38 -21.76 21.23
N SER A 25 3.83 -21.64 22.48
CA SER A 25 3.46 -20.53 23.37
C SER A 25 4.15 -19.22 22.97
N GLY A 26 3.75 -18.10 23.59
CA GLY A 26 4.30 -16.77 23.26
C GLY A 26 5.81 -16.67 23.51
N ASP A 27 6.28 -17.13 24.66
CA ASP A 27 7.69 -17.21 25.04
C ASP A 27 8.50 -18.21 24.19
N GLN A 28 7.82 -19.16 23.55
CA GLN A 28 8.45 -20.14 22.67
C GLN A 28 8.58 -19.67 21.21
N ALA A 29 7.93 -18.59 20.80
CA ALA A 29 7.99 -18.06 19.44
C ALA A 29 8.54 -16.63 19.46
N VAL A 30 9.85 -16.49 19.27
CA VAL A 30 10.50 -15.17 19.28
C VAL A 30 10.80 -14.75 17.85
N VAL A 31 10.42 -13.52 17.48
CA VAL A 31 10.73 -12.94 16.17
C VAL A 31 11.52 -11.66 16.37
N VAL A 32 12.67 -11.58 15.71
CA VAL A 32 13.56 -10.43 15.74
C VAL A 32 13.69 -9.89 14.32
N GLN A 33 13.41 -8.60 14.14
CA GLN A 33 13.65 -7.96 12.85
C GLN A 33 15.16 -7.87 12.60
N ALA A 34 15.62 -8.38 11.46
CA ALA A 34 16.93 -8.06 10.92
C ALA A 34 16.86 -6.78 10.07
N GLU A 35 18.02 -6.17 9.79
CA GLU A 35 18.11 -5.04 8.87
C GLU A 35 17.38 -5.34 7.56
N THR A 36 16.47 -4.45 7.18
CA THR A 36 15.54 -4.68 6.06
C THR A 36 15.78 -3.64 4.97
N GLY A 37 16.40 -4.07 3.86
CA GLY A 37 16.55 -3.25 2.67
C GLY A 37 15.27 -3.21 1.85
N GLY A 38 14.32 -2.36 2.23
CA GLY A 38 13.01 -2.22 1.56
C GLY A 38 12.01 -3.33 1.89
N GLY A 39 10.72 -2.99 1.86
CA GLY A 39 9.60 -3.90 2.12
C GLY A 39 8.43 -3.67 1.18
N PHE A 40 7.90 -2.43 1.16
CA PHE A 40 6.86 -1.98 0.23
C PHE A 40 5.56 -2.81 0.23
N GLY A 41 5.29 -3.59 1.28
CA GLY A 41 4.15 -4.52 1.39
C GLY A 41 4.54 -5.99 1.17
N GLY A 42 5.51 -6.26 0.31
CA GLY A 42 5.94 -7.64 -0.01
C GLY A 42 6.57 -8.39 1.18
N LYS A 43 6.93 -7.68 2.25
CA LYS A 43 7.47 -8.23 3.49
C LYS A 43 6.51 -8.10 4.68
N GLU A 44 5.22 -7.91 4.41
CA GLU A 44 4.17 -7.83 5.42
C GLU A 44 3.76 -9.22 5.94
N GLU A 45 3.01 -9.99 5.15
CA GLU A 45 2.46 -11.29 5.55
C GLU A 45 3.31 -12.46 5.03
N TYR A 46 3.81 -12.38 3.80
CA TYR A 46 4.54 -13.46 3.13
C TYR A 46 5.76 -14.01 3.89
N PRO A 47 6.57 -13.21 4.61
CA PRO A 47 7.68 -13.73 5.42
C PRO A 47 7.27 -14.77 6.47
N SER A 48 5.99 -14.82 6.86
CA SER A 48 5.44 -15.85 7.75
C SER A 48 5.65 -17.26 7.18
N ILE A 49 5.49 -17.43 5.86
CA ILE A 49 5.67 -18.71 5.19
C ILE A 49 7.14 -19.15 5.24
N LEU A 50 8.07 -18.25 4.89
CA LEU A 50 9.50 -18.53 4.95
C LEU A 50 9.96 -18.83 6.38
N ALA A 51 9.45 -18.08 7.36
CA ALA A 51 9.75 -18.29 8.77
C ALA A 51 9.30 -19.67 9.25
N ILE A 52 8.10 -20.12 8.86
CA ILE A 52 7.59 -21.45 9.18
C ILE A 52 8.47 -22.53 8.54
N HIS A 53 8.82 -22.40 7.26
CA HIS A 53 9.70 -23.36 6.59
C HIS A 53 11.07 -23.47 7.27
N ALA A 54 11.71 -22.33 7.55
CA ALA A 54 12.99 -22.30 8.24
C ALA A 54 12.91 -22.89 9.66
N ALA A 55 11.84 -22.57 10.40
CA ALA A 55 11.62 -23.10 11.75
C ALA A 55 11.37 -24.62 11.76
N LEU A 56 10.60 -25.16 10.81
CA LEU A 56 10.38 -26.60 10.67
C LEU A 56 11.69 -27.34 10.39
N LEU A 57 12.49 -26.81 9.46
CA LEU A 57 13.79 -27.39 9.13
C LEU A 57 14.75 -27.34 10.32
N ALA A 58 14.83 -26.20 11.01
CA ALA A 58 15.67 -26.04 12.20
C ALA A 58 15.28 -27.00 13.33
N ARG A 59 13.98 -27.18 13.58
CA ARG A 59 13.47 -28.15 14.57
C ARG A 59 13.78 -29.58 14.16
N LYS A 60 13.67 -29.91 12.87
CA LYS A 60 13.93 -31.27 12.37
C LYS A 60 15.41 -31.65 12.46
N CYS A 61 16.31 -30.72 12.13
CA CYS A 61 17.75 -30.98 12.13
C CYS A 61 18.45 -30.68 13.47
N GLY A 62 17.78 -29.98 14.38
CA GLY A 62 18.35 -29.58 15.68
C GLY A 62 19.47 -28.54 15.55
N LYS A 63 19.52 -27.78 14.44
CA LYS A 63 20.54 -26.77 14.14
C LYS A 63 19.91 -25.50 13.59
N PRO A 64 20.56 -24.33 13.71
CA PRO A 64 20.11 -23.11 13.03
C PRO A 64 20.03 -23.33 11.51
N VAL A 65 18.96 -22.82 10.90
CA VAL A 65 18.74 -22.86 9.45
C VAL A 65 18.61 -21.43 8.93
N ARG A 66 19.29 -21.14 7.83
CA ARG A 66 19.17 -19.88 7.10
C ARG A 66 18.52 -20.16 5.74
N MET A 67 17.45 -19.44 5.44
CA MET A 67 16.76 -19.49 4.15
C MET A 67 16.85 -18.10 3.52
N ILE A 68 17.39 -18.02 2.31
CA ILE A 68 17.47 -16.80 1.51
C ILE A 68 17.01 -17.20 0.12
N TYR A 69 15.98 -16.53 -0.39
CA TYR A 69 15.61 -16.69 -1.79
C TYR A 69 16.58 -15.92 -2.66
N ASP A 70 16.99 -16.54 -3.77
CA ASP A 70 17.55 -15.76 -4.86
C ASP A 70 16.46 -14.90 -5.52
N ARG A 71 16.85 -14.03 -6.47
CA ARG A 71 15.90 -13.12 -7.10
C ARG A 71 14.83 -13.86 -7.92
N HIS A 72 15.16 -15.00 -8.50
CA HIS A 72 14.23 -15.79 -9.29
C HIS A 72 13.18 -16.45 -8.40
N GLU A 73 13.60 -17.07 -7.29
CA GLU A 73 12.69 -17.63 -6.29
C GLU A 73 11.78 -16.55 -5.67
N ASP A 74 12.36 -15.38 -5.34
CA ASP A 74 11.63 -14.25 -4.78
C ASP A 74 10.56 -13.73 -5.75
N LEU A 75 10.91 -13.47 -7.02
CA LEU A 75 9.94 -13.00 -8.01
C LEU A 75 8.87 -14.05 -8.30
N ALA A 76 9.25 -15.32 -8.44
CA ALA A 76 8.35 -16.42 -8.76
C ALA A 76 7.32 -16.74 -7.66
N ALA A 77 7.69 -16.58 -6.39
CA ALA A 77 6.89 -17.08 -5.26
C ALA A 77 6.20 -15.99 -4.44
N THR A 78 6.83 -14.81 -4.28
CA THR A 78 6.36 -13.77 -3.35
C THR A 78 5.23 -12.93 -3.95
N THR A 79 4.50 -12.24 -3.07
CA THR A 79 3.34 -11.44 -3.46
C THR A 79 3.68 -10.28 -4.38
N LYS A 80 2.79 -9.99 -5.32
CA LYS A 80 2.83 -8.80 -6.19
C LYS A 80 1.58 -7.95 -6.00
N ARG A 81 1.58 -6.73 -6.54
CA ARG A 81 0.39 -5.86 -6.59
C ARG A 81 -0.72 -6.56 -7.38
N HIS A 82 -1.95 -6.54 -6.87
CA HIS A 82 -3.12 -7.07 -7.58
C HIS A 82 -3.32 -6.40 -8.95
N PRO A 83 -3.31 -7.17 -10.05
CA PRO A 83 -3.90 -6.74 -11.31
C PRO A 83 -5.38 -6.43 -11.11
N ALA A 84 -5.86 -5.36 -11.73
CA ALA A 84 -7.25 -4.94 -11.60
C ALA A 84 -7.86 -4.52 -12.94
N ILE A 85 -9.13 -4.87 -13.14
CA ILE A 85 -9.97 -4.34 -14.22
C ILE A 85 -11.04 -3.49 -13.56
N ILE A 86 -11.08 -2.21 -13.92
CA ILE A 86 -11.99 -1.24 -13.32
C ILE A 86 -12.76 -0.53 -14.43
N ARG A 87 -14.09 -0.47 -14.29
CA ARG A 87 -15.00 0.18 -15.23
C ARG A 87 -15.71 1.32 -14.53
N TYR A 88 -15.60 2.51 -15.10
CA TYR A 88 -16.31 3.71 -14.67
C TYR A 88 -17.44 4.07 -15.63
N ARG A 89 -18.56 4.50 -15.07
CA ARG A 89 -19.56 5.32 -15.74
C ARG A 89 -19.79 6.56 -14.91
N THR A 90 -19.75 7.73 -15.55
CA THR A 90 -19.86 9.02 -14.86
C THR A 90 -20.97 9.83 -15.51
N GLY A 91 -21.92 10.30 -14.69
CA GLY A 91 -22.93 11.27 -15.09
C GLY A 91 -22.43 12.67 -14.81
N VAL A 92 -22.39 13.53 -15.84
CA VAL A 92 -21.92 14.91 -15.74
C VAL A 92 -22.84 15.82 -16.55
N MET A 93 -23.18 16.98 -16.00
CA MET A 93 -23.94 18.02 -16.69
C MET A 93 -23.07 18.75 -17.73
N ARG A 94 -23.70 19.47 -18.67
CA ARG A 94 -22.97 20.25 -19.69
C ARG A 94 -22.06 21.33 -19.12
N ASP A 95 -22.40 21.85 -17.93
CA ASP A 95 -21.59 22.83 -17.20
C ASP A 95 -20.45 22.20 -16.39
N GLY A 96 -20.24 20.89 -16.51
CA GLY A 96 -19.19 20.17 -15.78
C GLY A 96 -19.59 19.73 -14.37
N THR A 97 -20.85 19.89 -13.94
CA THR A 97 -21.30 19.40 -12.62
C THR A 97 -21.32 17.87 -12.59
N LEU A 98 -20.57 17.26 -11.66
CA LEU A 98 -20.58 15.81 -11.41
C LEU A 98 -21.86 15.43 -10.65
N VAL A 99 -22.64 14.49 -11.21
CA VAL A 99 -23.92 14.08 -10.62
C VAL A 99 -23.96 12.63 -10.19
N ALA A 100 -23.28 11.72 -10.92
CA ALA A 100 -23.30 10.30 -10.56
C ALA A 100 -22.01 9.57 -10.93
N GLN A 101 -21.65 8.56 -10.15
CA GLN A 101 -20.59 7.60 -10.45
C GLN A 101 -21.08 6.17 -10.22
N ASP A 102 -20.82 5.30 -11.19
CA ASP A 102 -21.04 3.86 -11.11
C ASP A 102 -19.74 3.14 -11.46
N VAL A 103 -19.16 2.47 -10.46
CA VAL A 103 -17.83 1.86 -10.52
C VAL A 103 -17.90 0.37 -10.26
N GLU A 104 -17.33 -0.42 -11.17
CA GLU A 104 -17.15 -1.86 -11.00
C GLU A 104 -15.66 -2.21 -11.05
N MET A 105 -15.17 -2.89 -10.01
CA MET A 105 -13.78 -3.29 -9.86
C MET A 105 -13.66 -4.81 -9.66
N VAL A 106 -12.77 -5.42 -10.43
CA VAL A 106 -12.36 -6.82 -10.25
C VAL A 106 -10.86 -6.88 -10.04
N MET A 107 -10.42 -7.45 -8.93
CA MET A 107 -9.00 -7.68 -8.63
C MET A 107 -8.66 -9.18 -8.74
N ASP A 108 -7.49 -9.49 -9.30
CA ASP A 108 -6.93 -10.84 -9.26
C ASP A 108 -6.19 -11.05 -7.93
N GLY A 109 -6.68 -11.96 -7.09
CA GLY A 109 -6.07 -12.32 -5.81
C GLY A 109 -4.94 -13.34 -5.90
N GLY A 110 -4.79 -14.02 -7.05
CA GLY A 110 -3.89 -15.15 -7.21
C GLY A 110 -4.39 -16.42 -6.51
N ALA A 111 -3.48 -17.38 -6.32
CA ALA A 111 -3.82 -18.72 -5.82
C ALA A 111 -4.19 -18.77 -4.32
N TYR A 112 -3.78 -17.78 -3.54
CA TYR A 112 -4.03 -17.72 -2.09
C TYR A 112 -4.49 -16.32 -1.68
N CYS A 113 -5.34 -16.27 -0.65
CA CYS A 113 -6.04 -15.05 -0.25
C CYS A 113 -5.10 -13.92 0.21
N THR A 114 -4.05 -14.24 0.95
CA THR A 114 -3.12 -13.27 1.58
C THR A 114 -3.88 -12.09 2.19
N LEU A 115 -3.61 -10.85 1.72
CA LEU A 115 -4.22 -9.59 2.13
C LEU A 115 -5.28 -9.09 1.14
N THR A 116 -5.70 -9.91 0.17
CA THR A 116 -6.66 -9.55 -0.88
C THR A 116 -7.95 -8.88 -0.37
N PRO A 117 -8.61 -9.34 0.72
CA PRO A 117 -9.81 -8.69 1.21
C PRO A 117 -9.57 -7.23 1.66
N VAL A 118 -8.42 -6.96 2.26
CA VAL A 118 -8.08 -5.61 2.75
C VAL A 118 -7.65 -4.71 1.58
N VAL A 119 -6.94 -5.26 0.59
CA VAL A 119 -6.58 -4.53 -0.63
C VAL A 119 -7.83 -4.15 -1.42
N LEU A 120 -8.77 -5.08 -1.59
CA LEU A 120 -10.05 -4.83 -2.24
C LEU A 120 -10.85 -3.76 -1.48
N SER A 121 -10.86 -3.86 -0.15
CA SER A 121 -11.52 -2.89 0.72
C SER A 121 -11.01 -1.47 0.48
N ARG A 122 -9.69 -1.28 0.56
CA ARG A 122 -9.08 0.04 0.34
C ARG A 122 -9.32 0.55 -1.09
N GLY A 123 -9.11 -0.27 -2.12
CA GLY A 123 -9.39 0.15 -3.50
C GLY A 123 -10.86 0.55 -3.70
N THR A 124 -11.79 -0.13 -3.04
CA THR A 124 -13.23 0.20 -3.12
C THR A 124 -13.54 1.54 -2.45
N LEU A 125 -12.94 1.83 -1.31
CA LEU A 125 -13.16 3.09 -0.59
C LEU A 125 -12.62 4.32 -1.33
N HIS A 126 -11.54 4.14 -2.11
CA HIS A 126 -10.90 5.22 -2.86
C HIS A 126 -11.47 5.38 -4.27
N ALA A 127 -12.28 4.43 -4.75
CA ALA A 127 -12.81 4.40 -6.12
C ALA A 127 -13.78 5.55 -6.47
N GLY A 128 -14.32 6.30 -5.52
CA GLY A 128 -15.02 7.55 -5.84
C GLY A 128 -14.09 8.62 -6.41
N GLY A 129 -12.77 8.47 -6.19
CA GLY A 129 -11.79 9.53 -6.35
C GLY A 129 -11.93 10.60 -5.27
N PRO A 130 -11.03 11.61 -5.27
CA PRO A 130 -11.07 12.74 -4.33
C PRO A 130 -12.19 13.75 -4.67
N TYR A 131 -13.36 13.26 -5.09
CA TYR A 131 -14.39 14.05 -5.76
C TYR A 131 -15.75 13.98 -5.07
N ARG A 132 -16.32 15.15 -4.78
CA ARG A 132 -17.69 15.26 -4.28
C ARG A 132 -18.68 14.88 -5.38
N CYS A 133 -19.40 13.79 -5.15
CA CYS A 133 -20.42 13.26 -6.04
C CYS A 133 -21.64 12.87 -5.19
N PRO A 134 -22.86 13.36 -5.51
CA PRO A 134 -24.03 13.09 -4.70
C PRO A 134 -24.51 11.63 -4.81
N ASP A 135 -24.44 11.03 -6.01
CA ASP A 135 -24.95 9.68 -6.25
C ASP A 135 -23.83 8.71 -6.66
N VAL A 136 -23.38 7.87 -5.74
CA VAL A 136 -22.25 6.95 -5.97
C VAL A 136 -22.64 5.50 -5.72
N ARG A 137 -22.32 4.63 -6.68
CA ARG A 137 -22.38 3.18 -6.56
C ARG A 137 -21.01 2.56 -6.87
N ILE A 138 -20.47 1.79 -5.94
CA ILE A 138 -19.19 1.08 -6.13
C ILE A 138 -19.40 -0.41 -5.83
N ARG A 139 -18.92 -1.27 -6.71
CA ARG A 139 -18.90 -2.73 -6.52
C ARG A 139 -17.48 -3.25 -6.71
N GLY A 140 -16.88 -3.75 -5.65
CA GLY A 140 -15.59 -4.44 -5.68
C GLY A 140 -15.76 -5.95 -5.50
N ARG A 141 -15.02 -6.74 -6.29
CA ARG A 141 -14.82 -8.18 -6.01
C ARG A 141 -13.38 -8.57 -6.30
N ALA A 142 -12.88 -9.55 -5.55
CA ALA A 142 -11.63 -10.21 -5.88
C ALA A 142 -11.90 -11.66 -6.32
N VAL A 143 -11.06 -12.18 -7.21
CA VAL A 143 -11.18 -13.55 -7.72
C VAL A 143 -9.91 -14.33 -7.44
N ALA A 144 -10.06 -15.61 -7.07
CA ALA A 144 -8.93 -16.53 -7.01
C ALA A 144 -8.57 -16.98 -8.43
N THR A 145 -7.28 -17.05 -8.73
CA THR A 145 -6.76 -17.50 -10.02
C THR A 145 -5.58 -18.45 -9.82
N ASN A 146 -5.12 -19.11 -10.88
CA ASN A 146 -3.96 -20.02 -10.82
C ASN A 146 -2.63 -19.27 -11.06
N THR A 147 -2.47 -18.07 -10.53
CA THR A 147 -1.23 -17.28 -10.58
C THR A 147 -0.57 -17.24 -9.19
N PRO A 148 0.72 -16.84 -9.06
CA PRO A 148 1.32 -16.60 -7.75
C PRO A 148 0.46 -15.63 -6.93
N PRO A 149 0.41 -15.78 -5.59
CA PRO A 149 -0.49 -14.98 -4.77
C PRO A 149 -0.17 -13.50 -4.95
N ASN A 150 -1.20 -12.66 -5.06
CA ASN A 150 -1.01 -11.22 -4.93
C ASN A 150 -1.04 -10.83 -3.46
N GLY A 151 -0.73 -9.59 -3.12
CA GLY A 151 -0.68 -9.16 -1.73
C GLY A 151 -0.48 -7.66 -1.60
N ALA A 152 0.02 -7.24 -0.43
CA ALA A 152 0.30 -5.86 -0.17
C ALA A 152 1.37 -5.32 -1.11
N PHE A 153 1.11 -4.14 -1.66
CA PHE A 153 2.09 -3.30 -2.31
C PHE A 153 1.75 -1.85 -1.98
N ARG A 154 2.75 -0.98 -1.77
CA ARG A 154 2.62 0.48 -1.54
C ARG A 154 1.40 1.10 -2.25
N GLY A 155 0.48 1.73 -1.50
CA GLY A 155 -0.79 2.29 -1.99
C GLY A 155 -1.99 1.34 -1.76
N PHE A 156 -1.72 0.03 -1.75
CA PHE A 156 -2.61 -0.99 -1.18
C PHE A 156 -4.02 -1.03 -1.83
N GLY A 157 -4.08 -0.98 -3.16
CA GLY A 157 -5.33 -1.00 -3.92
C GLY A 157 -5.77 0.39 -4.40
N ALA A 158 -5.38 1.45 -3.70
CA ALA A 158 -5.67 2.83 -4.07
C ALA A 158 -5.09 3.24 -5.44
N PRO A 159 -3.83 2.89 -5.80
CA PRO A 159 -3.27 3.24 -7.11
C PRO A 159 -4.08 2.70 -8.29
N GLN A 160 -4.65 1.49 -8.13
CA GLN A 160 -5.48 0.88 -9.18
C GLN A 160 -6.79 1.67 -9.36
N SER A 161 -7.51 1.96 -8.27
CA SER A 161 -8.75 2.73 -8.32
C SER A 161 -8.53 4.17 -8.81
N GLU A 162 -7.48 4.82 -8.33
CA GLU A 162 -7.22 6.23 -8.62
C GLU A 162 -6.70 6.44 -10.02
N PHE A 163 -5.89 5.51 -10.56
CA PHE A 163 -5.56 5.52 -11.98
C PHE A 163 -6.83 5.56 -12.85
N ALA A 164 -7.79 4.67 -12.59
CA ALA A 164 -9.02 4.60 -13.36
C ALA A 164 -9.92 5.83 -13.16
N ALA A 165 -10.04 6.34 -11.93
CA ALA A 165 -10.80 7.55 -11.62
C ALA A 165 -10.23 8.79 -12.35
N GLU A 166 -8.91 8.95 -12.33
CA GLU A 166 -8.23 10.10 -12.94
C GLU A 166 -8.25 10.04 -14.46
N MET A 167 -8.12 8.85 -15.06
CA MET A 167 -8.32 8.68 -16.50
C MET A 167 -9.74 9.04 -16.90
N GLN A 168 -10.73 8.68 -16.09
CA GLN A 168 -12.13 9.04 -16.34
C GLN A 168 -12.35 10.56 -16.28
N VAL A 169 -11.77 11.25 -15.28
CA VAL A 169 -11.85 12.73 -15.18
C VAL A 169 -11.27 13.40 -16.43
N ASN A 170 -10.10 12.94 -16.90
CA ASN A 170 -9.48 13.51 -18.08
C ASN A 170 -10.31 13.28 -19.36
N ARG A 171 -10.97 12.13 -19.49
CA ARG A 171 -11.92 11.87 -20.59
C ARG A 171 -13.16 12.74 -20.53
N VAL A 172 -13.70 13.00 -19.35
CA VAL A 172 -14.83 13.93 -19.19
C VAL A 172 -14.39 15.34 -19.59
N ALA A 173 -13.20 15.78 -19.16
CA ALA A 173 -12.66 17.08 -19.54
C ALA A 173 -12.58 17.25 -21.06
N GLU A 174 -12.05 16.24 -21.76
CA GLU A 174 -12.00 16.21 -23.22
C GLU A 174 -13.40 16.26 -23.84
N ALA A 175 -14.34 15.43 -23.39
CA ALA A 175 -15.70 15.36 -23.92
C ALA A 175 -16.48 16.67 -23.75
N LEU A 176 -16.21 17.43 -22.68
CA LEU A 176 -16.83 18.74 -22.41
C LEU A 176 -16.06 19.91 -23.03
N GLY A 177 -14.86 19.68 -23.58
CA GLY A 177 -13.96 20.75 -24.01
C GLY A 177 -13.50 21.66 -22.86
N MET A 178 -13.43 21.11 -21.63
CA MET A 178 -13.05 21.84 -20.43
C MET A 178 -11.58 21.57 -20.06
N SER A 179 -11.03 22.41 -19.18
CA SER A 179 -9.75 22.09 -18.57
C SER A 179 -9.90 20.95 -17.56
N PRO A 180 -9.00 19.94 -17.57
CA PRO A 180 -8.95 18.91 -16.55
C PRO A 180 -8.59 19.46 -15.16
N LEU A 181 -7.90 20.61 -15.08
CA LEU A 181 -7.66 21.30 -13.81
C LEU A 181 -8.96 21.94 -13.28
N GLU A 182 -9.71 22.61 -14.16
CA GLU A 182 -10.98 23.25 -13.80
C GLU A 182 -12.03 22.23 -13.32
N LEU A 183 -12.13 21.06 -13.96
CA LEU A 183 -13.01 20.01 -13.47
C LEU A 183 -12.59 19.53 -12.08
N ARG A 184 -11.29 19.33 -11.83
CA ARG A 184 -10.79 18.94 -10.50
C ARG A 184 -11.08 20.00 -9.45
N ARG A 185 -10.88 21.29 -9.73
CA ARG A 185 -11.28 22.40 -8.83
C ARG A 185 -12.76 22.37 -8.47
N ARG A 186 -13.59 22.04 -9.46
CA ARG A 186 -15.04 21.92 -9.27
C ARG A 186 -15.41 20.69 -8.48
N TRP A 187 -14.71 19.57 -8.62
CA TRP A 187 -15.11 18.31 -8.01
C TRP A 187 -14.41 18.00 -6.70
N VAL A 188 -13.23 18.56 -6.45
CA VAL A 188 -12.40 18.21 -5.28
C VAL A 188 -13.18 18.34 -3.97
N TYR A 189 -12.98 17.38 -3.07
CA TYR A 189 -13.53 17.45 -1.73
C TYR A 189 -13.05 18.69 -0.97
N ARG A 190 -13.95 19.22 -0.14
CA ARG A 190 -13.69 20.29 0.82
C ARG A 190 -14.13 19.85 2.22
N GLU A 191 -13.70 20.59 3.23
CA GLU A 191 -14.21 20.39 4.59
C GLU A 191 -15.74 20.52 4.60
N GLY A 192 -16.40 19.57 5.26
CA GLY A 192 -17.86 19.43 5.30
C GLY A 192 -18.44 18.52 4.22
N ASP A 193 -17.69 18.18 3.16
CA ASP A 193 -18.16 17.23 2.15
C ASP A 193 -18.25 15.80 2.72
N THR A 194 -19.05 14.97 2.05
CA THR A 194 -19.33 13.59 2.45
C THR A 194 -18.81 12.60 1.41
N THR A 195 -18.10 11.56 1.88
CA THR A 195 -17.60 10.47 1.03
C THR A 195 -18.71 9.45 0.68
N PRO A 196 -18.47 8.50 -0.25
CA PRO A 196 -19.48 7.47 -0.56
C PRO A 196 -19.88 6.60 0.62
N THR A 197 -19.05 6.47 1.65
CA THR A 197 -19.39 5.73 2.89
C THR A 197 -20.26 6.53 3.83
N GLY A 198 -20.50 7.82 3.57
CA GLY A 198 -21.17 8.72 4.49
C GLY A 198 -20.24 9.37 5.51
N GLN A 199 -18.92 9.22 5.36
CA GLN A 199 -17.95 9.93 6.20
C GLN A 199 -17.98 11.42 5.87
N ILE A 200 -18.10 12.26 6.90
CA ILE A 200 -17.96 13.71 6.76
C ILE A 200 -16.48 14.06 6.94
N LEU A 201 -15.92 14.81 5.99
CA LEU A 201 -14.55 15.31 6.05
C LEU A 201 -14.49 16.55 6.94
N ARG A 202 -14.15 16.36 8.23
CA ARG A 202 -14.30 17.40 9.26
C ARG A 202 -13.15 18.39 9.33
N GLU A 203 -11.94 17.95 8.98
CA GLU A 203 -10.72 18.73 9.10
C GLU A 203 -9.64 18.16 8.17
N SER A 204 -8.52 18.89 8.01
CA SER A 204 -7.30 18.38 7.37
C SER A 204 -7.52 17.94 5.91
N VAL A 205 -8.36 18.69 5.19
CA VAL A 205 -8.68 18.45 3.78
C VAL A 205 -7.81 19.33 2.88
N GLY A 206 -6.71 18.77 2.36
CA GLY A 206 -5.71 19.48 1.56
C GLY A 206 -5.83 19.34 0.05
N GLY A 207 -6.88 18.68 -0.47
CA GLY A 207 -7.02 18.35 -1.90
C GLY A 207 -6.93 19.56 -2.84
N GLU A 208 -7.60 20.66 -2.51
CA GLU A 208 -7.55 21.89 -3.31
C GLU A 208 -6.15 22.53 -3.27
N GLU A 209 -5.50 22.55 -2.11
CA GLU A 209 -4.18 23.16 -1.97
C GLU A 209 -3.10 22.39 -2.74
N VAL A 210 -3.05 21.06 -2.63
CA VAL A 210 -2.08 20.27 -3.40
C VAL A 210 -2.29 20.42 -4.91
N LEU A 211 -3.55 20.47 -5.35
CA LEU A 211 -3.93 20.66 -6.75
C LEU A 211 -3.40 21.99 -7.29
N GLU A 212 -3.68 23.10 -6.58
CA GLU A 212 -3.23 24.43 -7.00
C GLU A 212 -1.70 24.52 -6.98
N ARG A 213 -1.05 24.05 -5.91
CA ARG A 213 0.41 24.14 -5.78
C ARG A 213 1.15 23.36 -6.87
N ALA A 214 0.67 22.17 -7.21
CA ALA A 214 1.23 21.39 -8.31
C ALA A 214 1.03 22.11 -9.65
N ALA A 215 -0.19 22.57 -9.94
CA ALA A 215 -0.55 23.21 -11.20
C ALA A 215 0.16 24.55 -11.43
N GLU A 216 0.29 25.38 -10.39
CA GLU A 216 1.00 26.66 -10.43
C GLU A 216 2.49 26.45 -10.66
N THR A 217 3.12 25.57 -9.87
CA THR A 217 4.56 25.30 -9.95
C THR A 217 4.97 24.71 -11.31
N SER A 218 4.12 23.89 -11.91
CA SER A 218 4.36 23.32 -13.24
C SER A 218 3.94 24.25 -14.40
N GLU A 219 3.27 25.37 -14.11
CA GLU A 219 2.61 26.23 -15.09
C GLU A 219 1.63 25.47 -16.00
N PHE A 220 0.82 24.58 -15.41
CA PHE A 220 0.07 23.54 -16.11
C PHE A 220 -0.76 24.06 -17.29
N GLU A 221 -1.62 25.06 -17.07
CA GLU A 221 -2.52 25.56 -18.13
C GLU A 221 -1.78 26.20 -19.31
N ARG A 222 -0.69 26.91 -19.01
CA ARG A 222 0.14 27.54 -20.04
C ARG A 222 0.78 26.46 -20.91
N LYS A 223 1.42 25.46 -20.28
CA LYS A 223 2.09 24.37 -21.00
C LYS A 223 1.09 23.49 -21.74
N ARG A 224 -0.04 23.14 -21.11
CA ARG A 224 -1.13 22.37 -21.76
C ARG A 224 -1.67 23.06 -23.00
N THR A 225 -1.82 24.38 -22.96
CA THR A 225 -2.23 25.13 -24.14
C THR A 225 -1.18 25.03 -25.25
N GLN A 226 0.10 25.11 -24.91
CA GLN A 226 1.21 24.99 -25.88
C GLN A 226 1.29 23.59 -26.49
N THR A 227 1.23 22.53 -25.69
CA THR A 227 1.31 21.14 -26.15
C THR A 227 0.10 20.77 -27.01
N ARG A 228 -1.11 21.20 -26.63
CA ARG A 228 -2.32 21.03 -27.44
C ARG A 228 -2.20 21.71 -28.81
N LEU A 229 -1.78 22.98 -28.86
CA LEU A 229 -1.58 23.69 -30.13
C LEU A 229 -0.50 23.01 -30.98
N ALA A 230 0.58 22.54 -30.36
CA ALA A 230 1.62 21.79 -31.06
C ALA A 230 1.07 20.47 -31.64
N ARG A 231 0.22 19.74 -30.91
CA ARG A 231 -0.44 18.53 -31.38
C ARG A 231 -1.39 18.80 -32.55
N GLU A 232 -2.23 19.82 -32.44
CA GLU A 232 -3.14 20.26 -33.51
C GLU A 232 -2.37 20.64 -34.78
N ALA A 233 -1.24 21.34 -34.64
CA ALA A 233 -0.38 21.68 -35.76
C ALA A 233 0.26 20.45 -36.44
N ARG A 234 0.59 19.39 -35.66
CA ARG A 234 1.08 18.10 -36.19
C ARG A 234 -0.01 17.33 -36.92
N ALA A 235 -1.22 17.29 -36.39
CA ALA A 235 -2.35 16.56 -36.99
C ALA A 235 -2.67 17.01 -38.43
N GLY A 236 -2.32 18.26 -38.79
CA GLY A 236 -2.46 18.79 -40.15
C GLY A 236 -1.22 18.68 -41.06
N ARG A 237 -0.09 18.11 -40.58
CA ARG A 237 1.17 18.04 -41.33
C ARG A 237 1.83 16.67 -41.17
N SER A 238 1.74 15.83 -42.21
CA SER A 238 2.49 14.57 -42.31
C SER A 238 3.83 14.78 -43.03
N ASP A 239 4.71 15.65 -42.50
CA ASP A 239 6.00 15.91 -43.17
C ASP A 239 7.12 14.94 -42.77
N GLY A 240 6.87 14.04 -41.81
CA GLY A 240 7.83 13.04 -41.32
C GLY A 240 9.06 13.64 -40.60
N ARG A 241 9.05 14.95 -40.30
CA ARG A 241 10.19 15.64 -39.65
C ARG A 241 10.05 15.74 -38.14
N THR A 242 8.82 15.70 -37.62
CA THR A 242 8.57 15.80 -36.17
C THR A 242 8.55 14.42 -35.54
N ARG A 243 9.67 14.04 -34.92
CA ARG A 243 9.81 12.72 -34.28
C ARG A 243 9.37 12.67 -32.82
N SER A 244 9.39 13.79 -32.11
CA SER A 244 9.08 13.84 -30.68
C SER A 244 7.91 14.79 -30.40
N ALA A 245 7.03 14.37 -29.49
CA ALA A 245 5.85 15.11 -29.07
C ALA A 245 5.89 15.39 -27.57
N PRO A 246 5.95 16.67 -27.14
CA PRO A 246 5.83 17.02 -25.74
C PRO A 246 4.37 16.90 -25.28
N GLY A 247 4.18 16.49 -24.02
CA GLY A 247 2.87 16.45 -23.37
C GLY A 247 2.96 16.77 -21.88
N ILE A 248 1.85 17.24 -21.32
CA ILE A 248 1.72 17.52 -19.90
C ILE A 248 0.42 16.94 -19.34
N GLY A 249 0.49 16.31 -18.18
CA GLY A 249 -0.63 15.62 -17.55
C GLY A 249 -0.73 15.93 -16.08
N LEU A 250 -1.97 16.00 -15.57
CA LEU A 250 -2.29 16.32 -14.19
C LEU A 250 -3.17 15.21 -13.61
N ALA A 251 -2.91 14.84 -12.36
CA ALA A 251 -3.76 13.96 -11.57
C ALA A 251 -3.88 14.46 -10.11
N LEU A 252 -4.97 14.07 -9.47
CA LEU A 252 -5.28 14.30 -8.05
C LEU A 252 -5.68 12.99 -7.38
N ALA A 253 -5.20 12.80 -6.16
CA ALA A 253 -5.33 11.60 -5.36
C ALA A 253 -5.67 11.94 -3.90
N TRP A 254 -6.17 10.96 -3.18
CA TRP A 254 -6.42 11.01 -1.75
C TRP A 254 -6.08 9.66 -1.14
N HIS A 255 -5.59 9.63 0.09
CA HIS A 255 -5.19 8.37 0.72
C HIS A 255 -5.63 8.33 2.18
N GLY A 256 -6.42 7.33 2.55
CA GLY A 256 -6.81 7.11 3.93
C GLY A 256 -5.60 6.83 4.83
N ALA A 257 -5.35 7.69 5.82
CA ALA A 257 -4.23 7.54 6.73
C ALA A 257 -4.62 6.60 7.88
N GLY A 258 -3.85 5.53 8.09
CA GLY A 258 -4.17 4.49 9.06
C GLY A 258 -4.84 3.26 8.43
N PHE A 259 -5.12 2.26 9.27
CA PHE A 259 -5.77 1.03 8.83
C PHE A 259 -7.21 1.28 8.36
N THR A 260 -7.63 0.53 7.34
CA THR A 260 -8.96 0.66 6.74
C THR A 260 -10.07 0.24 7.71
N GLY A 261 -11.13 1.05 7.83
CA GLY A 261 -12.33 0.74 8.61
C GLY A 261 -12.02 0.63 10.10
N SER A 262 -12.57 -0.40 10.76
CA SER A 262 -12.34 -0.62 12.20
C SER A 262 -10.98 -1.27 12.55
N GLY A 263 -10.07 -1.40 11.56
CA GLY A 263 -8.82 -2.15 11.71
C GLY A 263 -7.90 -1.65 12.83
N GLU A 264 -7.80 -0.34 13.03
CA GLU A 264 -7.00 0.25 14.12
C GLU A 264 -7.50 -0.20 15.50
N VAL A 265 -8.84 -0.25 15.67
CA VAL A 265 -9.47 -0.73 16.90
C VAL A 265 -9.20 -2.23 17.09
N LYS A 266 -9.25 -3.04 16.04
CA LYS A 266 -8.98 -4.48 16.13
C LYS A 266 -7.52 -4.79 16.45
N LEU A 267 -6.58 -3.94 16.04
CA LEU A 267 -5.14 -4.13 16.26
C LEU A 267 -4.72 -3.92 17.73
N GLN A 268 -5.45 -3.09 18.50
CA GLN A 268 -5.18 -2.82 19.92
C GLN A 268 -3.69 -2.49 20.17
N SER A 269 -3.10 -1.68 19.29
CA SER A 269 -1.65 -1.43 19.29
C SER A 269 -1.15 -0.83 20.60
N VAL A 270 0.00 -1.32 21.08
CA VAL A 270 0.68 -0.82 22.28
C VAL A 270 2.11 -0.40 21.92
N ALA A 271 2.52 0.77 22.39
CA ALA A 271 3.92 1.20 22.36
C ALA A 271 4.32 1.74 23.73
N SER A 272 5.61 1.68 24.05
CA SER A 272 6.09 2.03 25.38
C SER A 272 7.31 2.94 25.34
N VAL A 273 7.43 3.76 26.38
CA VAL A 273 8.63 4.54 26.68
C VAL A 273 9.07 4.19 28.10
N GLU A 274 10.35 3.88 28.26
CA GLU A 274 10.98 3.46 29.50
C GLU A 274 12.10 4.42 29.89
N LEU A 275 12.07 4.94 31.12
CA LEU A 275 13.25 5.45 31.79
C LEU A 275 13.97 4.26 32.42
N THR A 276 15.18 3.96 31.95
CA THR A 276 15.98 2.83 32.45
C THR A 276 16.56 3.14 33.83
N SER A 277 17.00 2.11 34.54
CA SER A 277 17.71 2.26 35.83
C SER A 277 19.03 3.04 35.71
N GLU A 278 19.58 3.16 34.49
CA GLU A 278 20.79 3.94 34.21
C GLU A 278 20.48 5.42 33.95
N GLY A 279 19.19 5.81 33.87
CA GLY A 279 18.76 7.18 33.59
C GLY A 279 18.63 7.52 32.11
N SER A 280 18.87 6.58 31.19
CA SER A 280 18.62 6.75 29.75
C SER A 280 17.18 6.41 29.37
N VAL A 281 16.68 6.94 28.26
CA VAL A 281 15.33 6.69 27.76
C VAL A 281 15.35 5.65 26.64
N ARG A 282 14.41 4.71 26.68
CA ARG A 282 14.26 3.64 25.70
C ARG A 282 12.84 3.56 25.16
N ILE A 283 12.72 3.53 23.84
CA ILE A 283 11.48 3.28 23.10
C ILE A 283 11.33 1.78 22.88
N LEU A 284 10.16 1.23 23.18
CA LEU A 284 9.80 -0.16 22.90
C LEU A 284 8.61 -0.22 21.95
N THR A 285 8.86 -0.71 20.74
CA THR A 285 7.86 -0.80 19.69
C THR A 285 8.18 -1.95 18.74
N GLY A 286 7.14 -2.65 18.28
CA GLY A 286 7.23 -3.64 17.21
C GLY A 286 7.32 -3.03 15.80
N SER A 287 7.19 -1.70 15.69
CA SER A 287 7.37 -0.99 14.42
C SER A 287 8.80 -1.11 13.91
N THR A 288 8.92 -1.41 12.62
CA THR A 288 10.16 -1.83 11.98
C THR A 288 10.78 -0.74 11.11
N GLU A 289 12.10 -0.81 10.93
CA GLU A 289 12.83 0.05 9.99
C GLU A 289 13.08 -0.69 8.68
N MET A 290 12.74 -0.05 7.56
CA MET A 290 12.97 -0.57 6.22
C MET A 290 13.43 0.48 5.20
N GLY A 291 13.90 1.63 5.68
CA GLY A 291 14.36 2.78 4.91
C GLY A 291 13.48 4.02 5.04
N GLN A 292 12.36 3.94 5.75
CA GLN A 292 11.42 5.05 5.95
C GLN A 292 11.77 5.97 7.12
N GLY A 293 12.77 5.61 7.93
CA GLY A 293 13.34 6.51 8.95
C GLY A 293 12.61 6.48 10.30
N THR A 294 11.91 5.40 10.62
CA THR A 294 11.35 5.15 11.97
C THR A 294 12.39 5.26 13.08
N LYS A 295 13.62 4.79 12.82
CA LYS A 295 14.73 4.88 13.78
C LYS A 295 15.22 6.32 14.01
N THR A 296 14.78 7.27 13.20
CA THR A 296 15.10 8.70 13.33
C THR A 296 13.92 9.49 13.90
N ILE A 297 12.71 9.29 13.37
CA ILE A 297 11.57 10.13 13.77
C ILE A 297 11.04 9.80 15.17
N PHE A 298 11.09 8.54 15.61
CA PHE A 298 10.58 8.19 16.94
C PHE A 298 11.45 8.78 18.08
N PRO A 299 12.79 8.72 18.03
CA PRO A 299 13.60 9.35 19.06
C PRO A 299 13.48 10.88 19.01
N GLN A 300 13.34 11.49 17.83
CA GLN A 300 13.04 12.93 17.71
C GLN A 300 11.74 13.30 18.45
N MET A 301 10.63 12.59 18.15
CA MET A 301 9.34 12.82 18.78
C MET A 301 9.39 12.66 20.32
N VAL A 302 10.07 11.62 20.80
CA VAL A 302 10.16 11.33 22.24
C VAL A 302 11.11 12.30 22.94
N ALA A 303 12.24 12.64 22.35
CA ALA A 303 13.18 13.62 22.89
C ALA A 303 12.54 15.00 23.02
N ASP A 304 11.81 15.45 21.99
CA ASP A 304 11.07 16.71 22.00
C ASP A 304 10.00 16.75 23.10
N GLU A 305 9.24 15.67 23.29
CA GLU A 305 8.23 15.62 24.37
C GLU A 305 8.89 15.54 25.76
N LEU A 306 10.05 14.91 25.92
CA LEU A 306 10.74 14.82 27.22
C LEU A 306 11.61 16.03 27.54
N GLY A 307 11.94 16.87 26.55
CA GLY A 307 12.84 18.01 26.70
C GLY A 307 14.31 17.61 26.92
N ILE A 308 14.75 16.49 26.33
CA ILE A 308 16.12 15.96 26.47
C ILE A 308 16.82 15.89 25.10
N PRO A 309 18.15 15.76 25.05
CA PRO A 309 18.87 15.55 23.79
C PRO A 309 18.43 14.27 23.07
N TYR A 310 18.43 14.30 21.73
CA TYR A 310 18.10 13.16 20.87
C TYR A 310 18.95 11.92 21.19
N GLU A 311 20.22 12.12 21.52
CA GLU A 311 21.19 11.07 21.82
C GLU A 311 20.88 10.29 23.10
N GLU A 312 20.02 10.83 23.98
CA GLU A 312 19.60 10.17 25.21
C GLU A 312 18.39 9.23 25.02
N VAL A 313 17.84 9.19 23.80
CA VAL A 313 16.70 8.34 23.45
C VAL A 313 17.15 7.22 22.51
N ALA A 314 17.12 5.99 23.00
CA ALA A 314 17.40 4.79 22.21
C ALA A 314 16.12 4.03 21.82
N ILE A 315 16.18 3.24 20.75
CA ILE A 315 15.11 2.30 20.39
C ILE A 315 15.57 0.88 20.69
N ALA A 316 14.72 0.11 21.39
CA ALA A 316 14.94 -1.31 21.59
C ALA A 316 14.91 -2.07 20.25
N PRO A 317 15.69 -3.16 20.09
CA PRO A 317 15.52 -4.05 18.95
C PRO A 317 14.06 -4.48 18.79
N GLN A 318 13.57 -4.58 17.55
CA GLN A 318 12.24 -5.12 17.24
C GLN A 318 12.22 -6.64 17.48
N ASP A 319 12.19 -7.00 18.76
CA ASP A 319 12.22 -8.36 19.29
C ASP A 319 10.95 -8.58 20.11
N THR A 320 10.11 -9.51 19.65
CA THR A 320 8.80 -9.79 20.27
C THR A 320 8.88 -10.34 21.69
N SER A 321 10.07 -10.66 22.20
CA SER A 321 10.28 -11.04 23.61
C SER A 321 10.41 -9.83 24.56
N ILE A 322 10.66 -8.62 24.03
CA ILE A 322 10.89 -7.41 24.85
C ILE A 322 9.96 -6.24 24.49
N VAL A 323 9.57 -6.10 23.22
CA VAL A 323 8.73 -4.97 22.76
C VAL A 323 7.25 -5.38 22.74
N PRO A 324 6.31 -4.47 23.05
CA PRO A 324 4.88 -4.75 22.90
C PRO A 324 4.44 -4.88 21.43
N ASP A 325 3.25 -5.44 21.19
CA ASP A 325 2.62 -5.46 19.86
C ASP A 325 2.07 -4.07 19.50
N SER A 326 2.89 -3.26 18.83
CA SER A 326 2.50 -1.96 18.29
C SER A 326 1.70 -2.06 16.98
N GLY A 327 1.32 -3.28 16.58
CA GLY A 327 0.73 -3.56 15.29
C GLY A 327 1.74 -3.55 14.13
N PRO A 328 1.25 -3.77 12.89
CA PRO A 328 2.08 -3.88 11.69
C PRO A 328 2.66 -2.53 11.24
N THR A 329 3.83 -2.56 10.59
CA THR A 329 4.45 -1.38 9.94
C THR A 329 3.97 -1.26 8.50
N VAL A 330 2.75 -0.73 8.34
CA VAL A 330 1.95 -0.69 7.10
C VAL A 330 1.00 0.52 7.11
N ALA A 331 0.16 0.66 6.06
CA ALA A 331 -0.98 1.60 6.00
C ALA A 331 -0.64 3.07 6.30
N SER A 332 0.63 3.43 6.09
CA SER A 332 1.20 4.74 6.42
C SER A 332 0.89 5.23 7.85
N ARG A 333 0.59 4.31 8.77
CA ARG A 333 0.11 4.61 10.14
C ARG A 333 1.24 4.93 11.13
N THR A 334 2.48 4.64 10.77
CA THR A 334 3.59 4.52 11.73
C THR A 334 3.90 5.83 12.46
N ALA A 335 4.06 6.94 11.75
CA ALA A 335 4.31 8.25 12.38
C ALA A 335 3.06 8.77 13.12
N MET A 336 1.87 8.58 12.52
CA MET A 336 0.61 9.12 13.01
C MET A 336 0.11 8.39 14.27
N VAL A 337 -0.02 7.06 14.19
CA VAL A 337 -0.59 6.22 15.25
C VAL A 337 0.48 5.84 16.25
N VAL A 338 1.52 5.11 15.83
CA VAL A 338 2.54 4.61 16.76
C VAL A 338 3.39 5.75 17.33
N GLY A 339 3.75 6.75 16.52
CA GLY A 339 4.37 7.98 17.01
C GLY A 339 3.49 8.69 18.05
N GLY A 340 2.17 8.75 17.82
CA GLY A 340 1.23 9.30 18.78
C GLY A 340 1.17 8.54 20.12
N LEU A 341 1.25 7.20 20.08
CA LEU A 341 1.35 6.38 21.30
C LEU A 341 2.64 6.69 22.07
N LEU A 342 3.77 6.82 21.37
CA LEU A 342 5.07 7.11 21.98
C LEU A 342 5.10 8.50 22.63
N ILE A 343 4.57 9.51 21.96
CA ILE A 343 4.46 10.87 22.53
C ILE A 343 3.56 10.87 23.76
N THR A 344 2.43 10.15 23.72
CA THR A 344 1.53 10.07 24.87
C THR A 344 2.18 9.34 26.04
N ALA A 345 2.90 8.25 25.78
CA ALA A 345 3.70 7.54 26.78
C ALA A 345 4.81 8.42 27.37
N ALA A 346 5.54 9.15 26.52
CA ALA A 346 6.59 10.09 26.93
C ALA A 346 6.03 11.21 27.81
N ARG A 347 4.89 11.80 27.46
CA ARG A 347 4.22 12.82 28.27
C ARG A 347 3.82 12.32 29.65
N ARG A 348 3.29 11.09 29.73
CA ARG A 348 2.93 10.43 30.99
C ARG A 348 4.16 10.11 31.82
N LEU A 349 5.24 9.66 31.18
CA LEU A 349 6.53 9.40 31.82
C LEU A 349 7.09 10.70 32.42
N ARG A 350 7.14 11.78 31.63
CA ARG A 350 7.53 13.13 32.08
C ARG A 350 6.73 13.53 33.31
N GLY A 351 5.40 13.53 33.23
CA GLY A 351 4.54 13.95 34.34
C GLY A 351 4.79 13.17 35.64
N GLN A 352 4.93 11.85 35.58
CA GLN A 352 5.17 11.04 36.78
C GLN A 352 6.55 11.27 37.40
N VAL A 353 7.58 11.46 36.57
CA VAL A 353 8.93 11.74 37.07
C VAL A 353 8.98 13.14 37.69
N GLU A 354 8.46 14.17 36.99
CA GLU A 354 8.45 15.54 37.49
C GLU A 354 7.65 15.66 38.80
N GLU A 355 6.48 15.01 38.90
CA GLU A 355 5.67 14.97 40.11
C GLU A 355 6.43 14.37 41.30
N ARG A 356 7.05 13.21 41.13
CA ARG A 356 7.79 12.53 42.22
C ARG A 356 9.09 13.26 42.58
N MET A 357 9.68 14.00 41.66
CA MET A 357 10.94 14.72 41.88
C MET A 357 10.76 16.18 42.31
N GLY A 358 9.56 16.55 42.76
CA GLY A 358 9.25 17.85 43.36
C GLY A 358 8.99 18.96 42.33
N GLY A 359 8.45 18.61 41.16
CA GLY A 359 8.11 19.55 40.08
C GLY A 359 9.29 20.06 39.27
N ARG A 360 10.49 19.50 39.45
CA ARG A 360 11.65 19.77 38.59
C ARG A 360 11.43 19.14 37.22
N THR A 361 11.99 19.76 36.18
CA THR A 361 11.87 19.28 34.80
C THR A 361 12.37 17.83 34.67
N PHE A 362 11.84 17.10 33.70
CA PHE A 362 12.31 15.73 33.42
C PHE A 362 13.80 15.70 33.10
N ALA A 363 14.30 16.64 32.29
CA ALA A 363 15.71 16.77 31.96
C ALA A 363 16.61 16.89 33.21
N ASP A 364 16.17 17.66 34.22
CA ASP A 364 16.95 17.86 35.46
C ASP A 364 16.82 16.70 36.47
N SER A 365 15.82 15.83 36.30
CA SER A 365 15.41 14.90 37.34
C SER A 365 15.43 13.42 36.95
N ALA A 366 15.45 13.06 35.67
CA ALA A 366 15.39 11.69 35.19
C ALA A 366 16.50 10.80 35.78
N ALA A 367 17.76 11.26 35.76
CA ALA A 367 18.87 10.50 36.32
C ALA A 367 18.78 10.34 37.86
N ALA A 368 18.24 11.35 38.55
CA ALA A 368 18.03 11.28 40.00
C ALA A 368 16.88 10.33 40.35
N TYR A 369 15.77 10.41 39.61
CA TYR A 369 14.64 9.48 39.71
C TYR A 369 15.11 8.04 39.53
N ALA A 370 15.87 7.76 38.46
CA ALA A 370 16.34 6.40 38.16
C ALA A 370 17.18 5.80 39.29
N ARG A 371 18.01 6.62 39.97
CA ARG A 371 18.78 6.18 41.14
C ARG A 371 17.94 5.94 42.39
N GLU A 372 16.89 6.73 42.60
CA GLU A 372 16.06 6.67 43.81
C GLU A 372 14.94 5.62 43.70
N HIS A 373 14.34 5.48 42.52
CA HIS A 373 13.13 4.69 42.30
C HIS A 373 13.30 3.54 41.30
N GLY A 374 14.44 3.46 40.61
CA GLY A 374 14.69 2.46 39.58
C GLY A 374 14.03 2.81 38.24
N ALA A 375 13.88 1.80 37.38
CA ALA A 375 13.29 1.96 36.06
C ALA A 375 11.78 2.25 36.12
N LEU A 376 11.28 3.06 35.19
CA LEU A 376 9.86 3.34 35.02
C LEU A 376 9.48 3.17 33.55
N ARG A 377 8.58 2.23 33.27
CA ARG A 377 8.02 1.98 31.94
C ARG A 377 6.57 2.43 31.88
N ILE A 378 6.23 3.19 30.85
CA ILE A 378 4.85 3.55 30.52
C ILE A 378 4.42 2.80 29.26
N ASP A 379 3.38 1.97 29.38
CA ASP A 379 2.68 1.38 28.25
C ASP A 379 1.51 2.29 27.82
N GLN A 380 1.45 2.60 26.53
CA GLN A 380 0.34 3.31 25.93
C GLN A 380 -0.34 2.42 24.90
N GLN A 381 -1.62 2.14 25.16
CA GLN A 381 -2.50 1.43 24.24
C GLN A 381 -3.23 2.42 23.34
N PHE A 382 -3.53 2.00 22.12
CA PHE A 382 -4.33 2.76 21.18
C PHE A 382 -5.76 2.93 21.70
N GLU A 383 -6.23 4.17 21.66
CA GLU A 383 -7.60 4.55 21.96
C GLU A 383 -8.26 5.03 20.65
N PRO A 384 -9.49 4.56 20.34
CA PRO A 384 -10.18 5.02 19.14
C PRO A 384 -10.33 6.55 19.11
N TYR A 385 -10.13 7.13 17.93
CA TYR A 385 -10.33 8.56 17.73
C TYR A 385 -11.78 8.95 18.05
N PRO A 386 -12.03 10.00 18.86
CA PRO A 386 -13.39 10.42 19.21
C PRO A 386 -14.26 10.66 17.98
N GLY A 387 -15.43 10.03 17.94
CA GLY A 387 -16.40 10.21 16.85
C GLY A 387 -16.09 9.46 15.56
N VAL A 388 -14.98 8.72 15.47
CA VAL A 388 -14.63 7.89 14.31
C VAL A 388 -15.19 6.48 14.49
N HIS A 389 -16.16 6.11 13.66
CA HIS A 389 -16.78 4.78 13.68
C HIS A 389 -17.12 4.31 12.25
N PHE A 390 -16.85 3.03 11.99
CA PHE A 390 -17.14 2.39 10.71
C PHE A 390 -17.89 1.08 10.92
N ASP A 391 -18.99 0.91 10.20
CA ASP A 391 -19.74 -0.33 10.08
C ASP A 391 -19.16 -1.15 8.92
N ASP A 392 -18.35 -2.16 9.26
CA ASP A 392 -17.68 -3.03 8.27
C ASP A 392 -18.67 -3.85 7.44
N GLU A 393 -19.86 -4.19 7.97
CA GLU A 393 -20.85 -4.99 7.25
C GLU A 393 -21.60 -4.15 6.21
N LYS A 394 -21.96 -2.92 6.58
CA LYS A 394 -22.69 -2.00 5.70
C LYS A 394 -21.78 -1.12 4.84
N TYR A 395 -20.48 -1.07 5.14
CA TYR A 395 -19.52 -0.16 4.52
C TYR A 395 -19.90 1.32 4.70
N ARG A 396 -20.33 1.68 5.91
CA ARG A 396 -20.83 3.02 6.24
C ARG A 396 -20.10 3.64 7.42
N GLY A 397 -19.96 4.97 7.39
CA GLY A 397 -19.30 5.76 8.42
C GLY A 397 -17.87 6.15 8.05
N ASP A 398 -17.08 6.44 9.07
CA ASP A 398 -15.74 7.03 8.99
C ASP A 398 -14.70 5.93 8.76
N ALA A 399 -14.34 5.70 7.49
CA ALA A 399 -13.41 4.65 7.08
C ALA A 399 -11.97 4.92 7.53
N TYR A 400 -11.63 6.20 7.76
CA TYR A 400 -10.32 6.66 8.18
C TYR A 400 -10.46 7.85 9.16
N PRO A 401 -9.52 8.05 10.10
CA PRO A 401 -9.51 9.24 10.95
C PRO A 401 -9.21 10.52 10.18
N CYS A 402 -8.35 10.45 9.16
CA CYS A 402 -8.04 11.54 8.24
C CYS A 402 -7.52 11.00 6.89
N TYR A 403 -7.34 11.90 5.93
CA TYR A 403 -6.81 11.58 4.60
C TYR A 403 -5.58 12.45 4.30
N GLY A 404 -4.58 11.85 3.65
CA GLY A 404 -3.56 12.57 2.89
C GLY A 404 -4.08 12.89 1.49
N TRP A 405 -3.51 13.90 0.84
CA TRP A 405 -3.94 14.34 -0.49
C TRP A 405 -2.71 14.55 -1.35
N ALA A 406 -2.76 14.17 -2.63
CA ALA A 406 -1.62 14.37 -3.51
C ALA A 406 -2.05 14.82 -4.90
N ALA A 407 -1.30 15.74 -5.48
CA ALA A 407 -1.42 16.11 -6.89
C ALA A 407 -0.07 15.94 -7.57
N ALA A 408 -0.09 15.41 -8.80
CA ALA A 408 1.10 15.32 -9.62
C ALA A 408 0.88 15.92 -11.00
N VAL A 409 1.87 16.67 -11.47
CA VAL A 409 1.97 17.13 -12.86
C VAL A 409 3.20 16.52 -13.50
N ALA A 410 3.00 15.71 -14.54
CA ALA A 410 4.08 15.08 -15.31
C ALA A 410 4.26 15.78 -16.65
N GLU A 411 5.51 16.01 -17.05
CA GLU A 411 5.91 16.42 -18.39
C GLU A 411 6.65 15.27 -19.08
N VAL A 412 6.25 14.96 -20.30
CA VAL A 412 6.82 13.87 -21.09
C VAL A 412 7.20 14.34 -22.48
N ASP A 413 8.18 13.66 -23.08
CA ASP A 413 8.39 13.63 -24.51
C ASP A 413 8.12 12.21 -25.02
N VAL A 414 7.26 12.07 -26.02
CA VAL A 414 6.98 10.78 -26.68
C VAL A 414 7.64 10.77 -28.04
N ASP A 415 8.47 9.76 -28.31
CA ASP A 415 8.95 9.48 -29.67
C ASP A 415 7.82 8.83 -30.47
N LEU A 416 7.40 9.50 -31.56
CA LEU A 416 6.27 9.09 -32.38
C LEU A 416 6.60 7.94 -33.34
N ASP A 417 7.88 7.66 -33.58
CA ASP A 417 8.33 6.55 -34.42
C ASP A 417 8.46 5.26 -33.60
N THR A 418 8.87 5.36 -32.32
CA THR A 418 9.13 4.19 -31.45
C THR A 418 8.08 3.98 -30.35
N GLY A 419 7.32 5.02 -29.98
CA GLY A 419 6.42 5.02 -28.82
C GLY A 419 7.15 5.18 -27.49
N GLU A 420 8.47 5.33 -27.47
CA GLU A 420 9.25 5.51 -26.25
C GLU A 420 8.86 6.81 -25.53
N VAL A 421 8.78 6.75 -24.20
CA VAL A 421 8.37 7.87 -23.36
C VAL A 421 9.54 8.28 -22.47
N ALA A 422 9.99 9.52 -22.63
CA ALA A 422 10.90 10.16 -21.69
C ALA A 422 10.09 11.02 -20.71
N VAL A 423 9.92 10.57 -19.47
CA VAL A 423 9.36 11.40 -18.40
C VAL A 423 10.42 12.41 -17.98
N ARG A 424 10.18 13.70 -18.27
CA ARG A 424 11.17 14.78 -18.09
C ARG A 424 11.16 15.32 -16.67
N SER A 425 9.97 15.59 -16.16
CA SER A 425 9.79 16.11 -14.82
C SER A 425 8.45 15.71 -14.23
N VAL A 426 8.41 15.62 -12.90
CA VAL A 426 7.18 15.47 -12.13
C VAL A 426 7.20 16.50 -11.00
N VAL A 427 6.19 17.35 -10.94
CA VAL A 427 5.90 18.15 -9.74
C VAL A 427 4.95 17.34 -8.88
N ALA A 428 5.35 17.00 -7.66
CA ALA A 428 4.56 16.23 -6.70
C ALA A 428 4.26 17.10 -5.48
N ALA A 429 2.97 17.39 -5.25
CA ALA A 429 2.50 18.11 -4.08
C ALA A 429 1.71 17.17 -3.19
N ASP A 430 2.11 17.05 -1.93
CA ASP A 430 1.58 16.06 -1.00
C ASP A 430 1.22 16.73 0.33
N ASP A 431 -0.05 16.64 0.71
CA ASP A 431 -0.54 16.99 2.02
C ASP A 431 -0.33 15.83 3.00
N ILE A 432 0.71 15.98 3.80
CA ILE A 432 1.17 14.96 4.76
C ILE A 432 0.93 15.40 6.21
N GLY A 433 0.09 16.41 6.41
CA GLY A 433 -0.03 17.07 7.70
C GLY A 433 1.29 17.71 8.10
N LYS A 434 1.61 17.71 9.39
CA LYS A 434 2.90 18.24 9.84
C LYS A 434 4.05 17.31 9.44
N ALA A 435 5.03 17.83 8.70
CA ALA A 435 6.26 17.12 8.41
C ALA A 435 7.13 17.03 9.69
N ILE A 436 7.33 15.80 10.18
CA ILE A 436 8.18 15.55 11.35
C ILE A 436 9.65 15.71 10.99
N HIS A 437 10.05 15.14 9.86
CA HIS A 437 11.41 15.25 9.34
C HIS A 437 11.34 15.55 7.84
N PRO A 438 11.44 16.83 7.44
CA PRO A 438 11.23 17.26 6.04
C PRO A 438 12.06 16.48 5.01
N VAL A 439 13.36 16.29 5.26
CA VAL A 439 14.25 15.54 4.33
C VAL A 439 13.80 14.08 4.12
N LEU A 440 13.36 13.39 5.19
CA LEU A 440 12.87 12.02 5.07
C LEU A 440 11.50 11.98 4.36
N ALA A 441 10.64 12.96 4.64
CA ALA A 441 9.36 13.10 3.96
C ALA A 441 9.54 13.36 2.46
N GLU A 442 10.45 14.28 2.09
CA GLU A 442 10.82 14.54 0.69
C GLU A 442 11.32 13.27 0.00
N GLY A 443 12.22 12.52 0.64
CA GLY A 443 12.70 11.24 0.09
C GLY A 443 11.60 10.18 -0.08
N GLN A 444 10.57 10.17 0.77
CA GLN A 444 9.40 9.31 0.58
C GLN A 444 8.57 9.72 -0.64
N VAL A 445 8.39 11.03 -0.85
CA VAL A 445 7.69 11.59 -2.03
C VAL A 445 8.46 11.26 -3.31
N GLU A 446 9.76 11.50 -3.34
CA GLU A 446 10.62 11.22 -4.48
C GLU A 446 10.63 9.72 -4.82
N GLY A 447 10.84 8.86 -3.83
CA GLY A 447 10.87 7.41 -4.03
C GLY A 447 9.51 6.84 -4.45
N GLY A 448 8.42 7.35 -3.88
CA GLY A 448 7.07 6.93 -4.28
C GLY A 448 6.69 7.40 -5.68
N THR A 449 7.07 8.63 -6.04
CA THR A 449 6.87 9.19 -7.38
C THR A 449 7.65 8.41 -8.43
N LEU A 450 8.92 8.06 -8.18
CA LEU A 450 9.72 7.26 -9.11
C LEU A 450 9.12 5.85 -9.30
N GLN A 451 8.63 5.25 -8.22
CA GLN A 451 7.92 3.96 -8.29
C GLN A 451 6.63 4.06 -9.10
N ALA A 452 5.89 5.16 -8.98
CA ALA A 452 4.70 5.42 -9.79
C ALA A 452 5.05 5.63 -11.28
N VAL A 453 6.18 6.27 -11.59
CA VAL A 453 6.70 6.40 -12.96
C VAL A 453 7.03 5.01 -13.53
N GLY A 454 7.73 4.15 -12.78
CA GLY A 454 7.98 2.77 -13.20
C GLY A 454 6.71 1.99 -13.48
N TYR A 455 5.72 2.08 -12.59
CA TYR A 455 4.39 1.49 -12.78
C TYR A 455 3.66 2.06 -14.00
N ALA A 456 3.89 3.33 -14.33
CA ALA A 456 3.27 3.98 -15.47
C ALA A 456 3.83 3.52 -16.82
N THR A 457 5.13 3.26 -16.93
CA THR A 457 5.81 3.14 -18.24
C THR A 457 6.69 1.91 -18.44
N ILE A 458 7.20 1.29 -17.36
CA ILE A 458 8.30 0.29 -17.46
C ILE A 458 7.91 -1.07 -16.87
N GLU A 459 7.37 -1.09 -15.67
CA GLU A 459 7.23 -2.31 -14.86
C GLU A 459 6.06 -3.18 -15.33
N GLU A 460 6.35 -4.21 -16.12
CA GLU A 460 5.36 -5.18 -16.62
C GLU A 460 5.63 -6.58 -16.07
N ILE A 461 4.60 -7.26 -15.57
CA ILE A 461 4.67 -8.70 -15.25
C ILE A 461 3.98 -9.47 -16.37
N LYS A 462 4.72 -10.39 -17.01
CA LYS A 462 4.21 -11.24 -18.09
C LYS A 462 3.88 -12.62 -17.55
N LEU A 463 2.69 -13.13 -17.87
CA LEU A 463 2.20 -14.44 -17.43
C LEU A 463 1.95 -15.36 -18.63
N ASP A 464 2.33 -16.63 -18.51
CA ASP A 464 1.85 -17.72 -19.34
C ASP A 464 1.39 -18.89 -18.46
N LYS A 465 0.16 -19.36 -18.67
CA LYS A 465 -0.44 -20.50 -17.93
C LYS A 465 -0.20 -20.43 -16.40
N GLY A 466 -0.31 -19.23 -15.83
CA GLY A 466 -0.16 -19.00 -14.39
C GLY A 466 1.27 -18.88 -13.88
N ARG A 467 2.28 -18.79 -14.76
CA ARG A 467 3.69 -18.62 -14.40
C ARG A 467 4.24 -17.30 -14.91
N TYR A 468 5.07 -16.64 -14.11
CA TYR A 468 5.79 -15.45 -14.56
C TYR A 468 6.82 -15.83 -15.63
N LEU A 469 6.81 -15.10 -16.74
CA LEU A 469 7.77 -15.27 -17.83
C LEU A 469 9.05 -14.46 -17.61
N ASN A 470 8.96 -13.40 -16.81
CA ASN A 470 10.03 -12.45 -16.57
C ASN A 470 10.45 -12.38 -15.10
N ASP A 471 10.61 -13.53 -14.46
CA ASP A 471 11.02 -13.71 -13.05
C ASP A 471 12.52 -13.41 -12.77
N ARG A 472 13.17 -12.56 -13.58
CA ARG A 472 14.56 -12.13 -13.40
C ARG A 472 14.67 -10.64 -13.69
N LEU A 473 15.60 -9.92 -13.04
CA LEU A 473 15.83 -8.49 -13.29
C LEU A 473 16.33 -8.17 -14.71
N ALA A 474 16.84 -9.15 -15.44
CA ALA A 474 17.16 -9.00 -16.86
C ALA A 474 15.91 -8.86 -17.74
N THR A 475 14.73 -9.21 -17.22
CA THR A 475 13.47 -9.29 -17.97
C THR A 475 12.30 -8.56 -17.29
N TYR A 476 12.37 -8.37 -15.96
CA TYR A 476 11.52 -7.45 -15.20
C TYR A 476 12.36 -6.22 -14.86
N ILE A 477 12.11 -5.14 -15.59
CA ILE A 477 12.91 -3.92 -15.50
C ILE A 477 12.24 -2.99 -14.50
N ILE A 478 13.04 -2.43 -13.60
CA ILE A 478 12.65 -1.35 -12.69
C ILE A 478 13.33 -0.05 -13.16
N PRO A 479 12.81 1.14 -12.77
CA PRO A 479 13.46 2.40 -13.07
C PRO A 479 14.92 2.43 -12.61
N THR A 480 15.81 2.88 -13.48
CA THR A 480 17.22 3.16 -13.21
C THR A 480 17.45 4.67 -13.04
N SER A 481 18.70 5.08 -12.81
CA SER A 481 19.05 6.51 -12.77
C SER A 481 18.81 7.24 -14.11
N LEU A 482 18.71 6.51 -15.23
CA LEU A 482 18.41 7.09 -16.54
C LEU A 482 16.90 7.33 -16.75
N ASP A 483 16.07 6.61 -15.99
CA ASP A 483 14.61 6.70 -16.05
C ASP A 483 14.04 7.69 -15.03
N ALA A 484 14.87 8.15 -14.09
CA ALA A 484 14.46 9.07 -13.03
C ALA A 484 14.21 10.49 -13.60
N PRO A 485 12.97 11.00 -13.55
CA PRO A 485 12.69 12.37 -13.97
C PRO A 485 13.22 13.37 -12.95
N ARG A 486 13.26 14.66 -13.32
CA ARG A 486 13.40 15.72 -12.33
C ARG A 486 12.13 15.75 -11.46
N ILE A 487 12.26 15.43 -10.18
CA ILE A 487 11.14 15.50 -9.23
C ILE A 487 11.24 16.81 -8.44
N THR A 488 10.16 17.58 -8.44
CA THR A 488 9.99 18.76 -7.58
C THR A 488 8.97 18.41 -6.51
N THR A 489 9.43 18.29 -5.27
CA THR A 489 8.57 17.95 -4.12
C THR A 489 8.02 19.20 -3.45
N ILE A 490 6.72 19.19 -3.14
CA ILE A 490 6.03 20.25 -2.39
C ILE A 490 5.31 19.59 -1.21
N LEU A 491 5.83 19.83 0.00
CA LEU A 491 5.15 19.38 1.22
C LEU A 491 4.08 20.42 1.60
N VAL A 492 2.82 20.00 1.55
CA VAL A 492 1.69 20.77 2.07
C VAL A 492 1.41 20.30 3.49
N GLU A 493 1.27 21.24 4.43
CA GLU A 493 0.99 20.92 5.83
C GLU A 493 -0.45 21.32 6.19
N LYS A 494 -1.39 20.37 6.13
CA LYS A 494 -2.70 20.48 6.81
C LYS A 494 -2.72 19.57 8.04
N PRO A 495 -2.32 20.05 9.23
CA PRO A 495 -2.21 19.21 10.41
C PRO A 495 -3.53 18.49 10.75
N PHE A 496 -3.44 17.24 11.21
CA PHE A 496 -4.59 16.48 11.72
C PHE A 496 -4.61 16.52 13.25
N SER A 497 -5.68 17.06 13.85
CA SER A 497 -5.78 17.29 15.30
C SER A 497 -5.66 16.02 16.15
N GLY A 498 -6.05 14.86 15.60
CA GLY A 498 -6.01 13.58 16.30
C GLY A 498 -4.62 12.95 16.43
N ALA A 499 -3.65 13.37 15.63
CA ALA A 499 -2.28 12.88 15.73
C ALA A 499 -1.41 13.90 16.49
N PRO A 500 -0.64 13.49 17.51
CA PRO A 500 0.34 14.37 18.14
C PRO A 500 1.29 14.99 17.10
N HIS A 501 1.53 16.29 17.19
CA HIS A 501 2.16 17.17 16.18
C HIS A 501 1.40 17.37 14.85
N GLY A 502 0.33 16.63 14.60
CA GLY A 502 -0.52 16.80 13.42
C GLY A 502 -0.03 16.12 12.15
N ALA A 503 0.87 15.14 12.26
CA ALA A 503 1.39 14.38 11.12
C ALA A 503 0.35 13.44 10.50
N LYS A 504 0.45 13.24 9.19
CA LYS A 504 -0.27 12.21 8.43
C LYS A 504 0.72 11.28 7.73
N GLY A 505 0.21 10.17 7.21
CA GLY A 505 1.03 9.18 6.52
C GLY A 505 1.47 9.62 5.13
N VAL A 506 2.78 9.75 4.89
CA VAL A 506 3.38 10.04 3.56
C VAL A 506 3.78 8.76 2.80
N GLY A 507 3.91 7.64 3.51
CA GLY A 507 4.55 6.44 3.00
C GLY A 507 3.97 5.96 1.67
N GLU A 508 2.66 5.95 1.49
CA GLU A 508 2.03 5.36 0.30
C GLU A 508 1.52 6.38 -0.70
N LEU A 509 1.15 7.56 -0.22
CA LEU A 509 0.44 8.62 -0.93
C LEU A 509 1.01 9.00 -2.32
N PRO A 510 2.34 9.16 -2.51
CA PRO A 510 2.89 9.56 -3.82
C PRO A 510 2.68 8.50 -4.92
N MET A 511 2.48 7.23 -4.53
CA MET A 511 2.24 6.13 -5.48
C MET A 511 0.90 6.28 -6.21
N ASP A 512 -0.08 6.91 -5.57
CA ASP A 512 -1.47 6.91 -6.03
C ASP A 512 -1.69 7.85 -7.22
N VAL A 513 -0.84 8.88 -7.37
CA VAL A 513 -1.07 10.00 -8.30
C VAL A 513 -0.12 10.03 -9.50
N GLY A 514 1.09 9.48 -9.39
CA GLY A 514 2.12 9.64 -10.41
C GLY A 514 1.75 8.97 -11.74
N ALA A 515 1.26 7.72 -11.70
CA ALA A 515 0.92 6.98 -12.90
C ALA A 515 -0.19 7.62 -13.75
N PRO A 516 -1.33 8.06 -13.18
CA PRO A 516 -2.33 8.77 -13.97
C PRO A 516 -1.83 10.11 -14.53
N ALA A 517 -0.98 10.85 -13.82
CA ALA A 517 -0.39 12.08 -14.36
C ALA A 517 0.47 11.81 -15.61
N VAL A 518 1.32 10.78 -15.57
CA VAL A 518 2.17 10.37 -16.71
C VAL A 518 1.32 9.92 -17.90
N VAL A 519 0.31 9.08 -17.69
CA VAL A 519 -0.55 8.61 -18.79
C VAL A 519 -1.39 9.75 -19.39
N ALA A 520 -1.84 10.70 -18.57
CA ALA A 520 -2.50 11.91 -19.07
C ALA A 520 -1.55 12.75 -19.95
N ALA A 521 -0.28 12.83 -19.60
CA ALA A 521 0.73 13.54 -20.38
C ALA A 521 1.01 12.85 -21.72
N ILE A 522 1.05 11.51 -21.74
CA ILE A 522 1.16 10.71 -22.97
C ILE A 522 -0.04 10.98 -23.88
N HIS A 523 -1.25 11.00 -23.33
CA HIS A 523 -2.46 11.35 -24.10
C HIS A 523 -2.39 12.79 -24.63
N ASP A 524 -1.94 13.75 -23.83
CA ASP A 524 -1.76 15.13 -24.27
C ASP A 524 -0.77 15.23 -25.44
N ALA A 525 0.35 14.52 -25.39
CA ALA A 525 1.36 14.47 -26.46
C ALA A 525 0.84 13.82 -27.75
N THR A 526 0.16 12.68 -27.63
CA THR A 526 -0.12 11.78 -28.76
C THR A 526 -1.56 11.87 -29.28
N GLY A 527 -2.49 12.30 -28.44
CA GLY A 527 -3.93 12.28 -28.73
C GLY A 527 -4.57 10.89 -28.61
N VAL A 528 -3.83 9.87 -28.15
CA VAL A 528 -4.37 8.52 -27.97
C VAL A 528 -4.44 8.13 -26.51
N TRP A 529 -5.46 7.36 -26.18
CA TRP A 529 -5.70 6.91 -24.83
C TRP A 529 -5.05 5.57 -24.58
N ILE A 530 -4.24 5.49 -23.53
CA ILE A 530 -3.74 4.23 -22.99
C ILE A 530 -4.68 3.78 -21.87
N HIS A 531 -5.17 2.54 -21.99
CA HIS A 531 -6.21 1.99 -21.10
C HIS A 531 -5.67 0.97 -20.09
N GLU A 532 -4.39 0.62 -20.20
CA GLU A 532 -3.74 -0.44 -19.43
C GLU A 532 -2.32 0.01 -19.07
N LEU A 533 -1.89 -0.32 -17.85
CA LEU A 533 -0.53 -0.08 -17.40
C LEU A 533 0.32 -1.35 -17.50
N PRO A 534 1.63 -1.20 -17.77
CA PRO A 534 2.32 0.04 -18.09
C PRO A 534 2.05 0.51 -19.54
N ALA A 535 2.15 1.81 -19.78
CA ALA A 535 2.09 2.45 -21.10
C ALA A 535 3.38 2.20 -21.89
N THR A 536 3.61 0.94 -22.28
CA THR A 536 4.81 0.53 -23.01
C THR A 536 4.83 1.13 -24.43
N PRO A 537 6.01 1.24 -25.07
CA PRO A 537 6.12 1.72 -26.44
C PRO A 537 5.22 0.95 -27.43
N GLU A 538 5.10 -0.37 -27.28
CA GLU A 538 4.25 -1.20 -28.13
C GLU A 538 2.76 -0.86 -27.98
N ARG A 539 2.29 -0.60 -26.75
CA ARG A 539 0.90 -0.19 -26.49
C ARG A 539 0.62 1.20 -27.04
N ILE A 540 1.58 2.11 -26.95
CA ILE A 540 1.46 3.47 -27.50
C ILE A 540 1.39 3.44 -29.03
N LEU A 541 2.30 2.74 -29.70
CA LEU A 541 2.29 2.59 -31.16
C LEU A 541 1.03 1.89 -31.66
N ALA A 542 0.56 0.86 -30.96
CA ALA A 542 -0.69 0.20 -31.30
C ALA A 542 -1.88 1.16 -31.22
N ALA A 543 -1.98 1.95 -30.15
CA ALA A 543 -3.02 2.95 -30.00
C ALA A 543 -2.93 4.04 -31.09
N MET A 544 -1.73 4.52 -31.44
CA MET A 544 -1.52 5.52 -32.50
C MET A 544 -1.87 5.01 -33.89
N SER A 545 -1.65 3.73 -34.18
CA SER A 545 -1.98 3.12 -35.47
C SER A 545 -3.44 2.67 -35.59
N GLY A 546 -4.22 2.75 -34.51
CA GLY A 546 -5.57 2.18 -34.45
C GLY A 546 -5.58 0.64 -34.47
N ALA A 547 -4.43 0.01 -34.22
CA ALA A 547 -4.29 -1.43 -34.13
C ALA A 547 -4.58 -1.93 -32.71
N ALA A 548 -4.97 -3.20 -32.57
CA ALA A 548 -4.96 -3.83 -31.26
C ALA A 548 -3.50 -4.01 -30.80
N ALA A 549 -3.22 -3.71 -29.53
CA ALA A 549 -1.91 -3.97 -28.96
C ALA A 549 -1.55 -5.46 -29.09
N PRO A 550 -0.28 -5.81 -29.39
CA PRO A 550 0.13 -7.20 -29.45
C PRO A 550 -0.13 -7.86 -28.11
N SER A 551 -0.96 -8.91 -28.12
CA SER A 551 -1.12 -9.78 -26.95
C SER A 551 0.21 -10.53 -26.70
N PRO A 552 0.54 -10.90 -25.45
CA PRO A 552 1.67 -11.80 -25.20
C PRO A 552 1.52 -13.06 -26.07
N PRO A 553 2.63 -13.65 -26.57
CA PRO A 553 2.58 -14.71 -27.57
C PRO A 553 1.76 -15.89 -27.05
N ALA A 554 0.59 -16.10 -27.67
CA ALA A 554 -0.16 -17.33 -27.55
C ALA A 554 0.44 -18.34 -28.53
N GLU A 555 1.42 -19.14 -28.11
CA GLU A 555 1.81 -20.29 -28.93
C GLU A 555 0.74 -21.38 -28.84
N ALA A 556 0.37 -21.85 -30.02
CA ALA A 556 -0.81 -22.65 -30.32
C ALA A 556 -0.91 -23.91 -29.45
N VAL A 557 -2.00 -23.99 -28.68
CA VAL A 557 -2.55 -25.28 -28.26
C VAL A 557 -3.69 -25.60 -29.23
N THR A 558 -3.37 -26.39 -30.26
CA THR A 558 -4.37 -27.12 -31.02
C THR A 558 -5.00 -28.19 -30.12
N ALA A 559 -5.96 -27.78 -29.30
CA ALA A 559 -6.90 -28.69 -28.66
C ALA A 559 -8.27 -28.47 -29.30
N GLY A 560 -8.64 -29.38 -30.20
CA GLY A 560 -9.95 -29.35 -30.85
C GLY A 560 -11.06 -29.48 -29.83
N THR A 561 -12.00 -28.53 -29.84
CA THR A 561 -13.31 -28.72 -29.23
C THR A 561 -14.36 -28.11 -30.13
N LYS A 562 -15.31 -28.97 -30.49
CA LYS A 562 -16.49 -28.69 -31.29
C LYS A 562 -17.28 -27.52 -30.71
N THR A 563 -17.73 -26.67 -31.60
CA THR A 563 -18.65 -25.56 -31.37
C THR A 563 -19.98 -26.05 -30.78
N GLY A 564 -20.36 -25.51 -29.62
CA GLY A 564 -21.72 -25.46 -29.13
C GLY A 564 -22.11 -24.01 -28.93
N GLN A 565 -22.86 -23.44 -29.88
CA GLN A 565 -23.48 -22.13 -29.75
C GLN A 565 -24.56 -22.15 -28.67
N ALA A 566 -24.53 -21.20 -27.75
CA ALA A 566 -25.72 -20.76 -27.03
C ALA A 566 -25.67 -19.22 -26.91
N GLY A 567 -26.49 -18.56 -27.72
CA GLY A 567 -26.66 -17.11 -27.72
C GLY A 567 -27.47 -16.65 -26.51
N PHE A 568 -27.03 -15.55 -25.89
CA PHE A 568 -27.84 -14.77 -24.97
C PHE A 568 -28.73 -13.83 -25.79
N ALA A 569 -30.03 -14.10 -25.81
CA ALA A 569 -31.05 -13.14 -26.22
C ALA A 569 -31.88 -12.76 -24.99
N GLY A 570 -32.03 -11.45 -24.76
CA GLY A 570 -32.68 -10.87 -23.60
C GLY A 570 -34.18 -11.13 -23.54
N ARG A 571 -34.75 -10.90 -22.35
CA ARG A 571 -36.17 -10.64 -22.16
C ARG A 571 -36.39 -9.55 -21.11
N ASP A 572 -37.21 -8.60 -21.51
CA ASP A 572 -37.89 -7.60 -20.67
C ASP A 572 -39.01 -8.24 -19.83
N PRO A 573 -39.51 -7.53 -18.79
CA PRO A 573 -40.37 -8.06 -17.74
C PRO A 573 -41.85 -7.87 -18.04
N ASP A 574 -42.68 -8.84 -17.63
CA ASP A 574 -43.99 -8.65 -16.99
C ASP A 574 -44.72 -10.01 -16.95
N GLU A 575 -45.00 -10.50 -15.75
CA GLU A 575 -46.33 -10.94 -15.31
C GLU A 575 -46.28 -11.61 -13.93
N ALA A 576 -47.12 -11.10 -13.04
CA ALA A 576 -47.33 -11.60 -11.69
C ALA A 576 -48.14 -12.90 -11.70
N GLY A 577 -47.72 -13.87 -10.88
CA GLY A 577 -48.49 -15.10 -10.64
C GLY A 577 -48.07 -15.78 -9.34
N ARG A 578 -48.91 -15.61 -8.30
CA ARG A 578 -48.77 -16.22 -6.97
C ARG A 578 -48.73 -17.74 -7.03
N SER A 579 -47.79 -18.37 -6.33
CA SER A 579 -48.05 -19.59 -5.53
C SER A 579 -46.90 -19.83 -4.55
N GLY A 580 -47.26 -20.25 -3.33
CA GLY A 580 -46.35 -20.39 -2.20
C GLY A 580 -45.46 -21.63 -2.28
N GLY A 581 -44.25 -21.48 -1.78
CA GLY A 581 -43.30 -22.56 -1.53
C GLY A 581 -42.16 -22.01 -0.68
N THR A 582 -42.06 -22.48 0.55
CA THR A 582 -41.02 -22.16 1.53
C THR A 582 -39.63 -22.50 0.97
N PRO A 583 -38.64 -21.59 0.96
CA PRO A 583 -37.28 -21.96 0.59
C PRO A 583 -36.48 -22.43 1.80
N ALA A 584 -35.79 -23.55 1.60
CA ALA A 584 -34.78 -24.09 2.48
C ALA A 584 -33.60 -23.12 2.64
N ALA A 585 -33.04 -23.08 3.86
CA ALA A 585 -31.90 -22.24 4.23
C ALA A 585 -30.62 -22.62 3.47
N PRO A 586 -29.77 -21.65 3.08
CA PRO A 586 -28.44 -21.92 2.55
C PRO A 586 -27.46 -22.30 3.68
N PRO A 587 -26.44 -23.13 3.39
CA PRO A 587 -25.45 -23.54 4.40
C PRO A 587 -24.58 -22.35 4.83
N GLY A 588 -24.41 -22.21 6.14
CA GLY A 588 -23.75 -21.09 6.80
C GLY A 588 -22.25 -20.98 6.47
N THR A 589 -21.82 -19.75 6.22
CA THR A 589 -20.43 -19.30 6.24
C THR A 589 -19.98 -19.08 7.68
N GLU A 590 -19.15 -19.96 8.22
CA GLU A 590 -18.43 -19.72 9.47
C GLU A 590 -17.32 -18.68 9.25
N ALA A 591 -17.60 -17.45 9.69
CA ALA A 591 -16.58 -16.47 9.99
C ALA A 591 -15.90 -16.88 11.29
N ASN A 592 -14.58 -17.12 11.25
CA ASN A 592 -13.77 -17.33 12.45
C ASN A 592 -13.67 -16.03 13.24
N ALA A 593 -14.59 -15.83 14.17
CA ALA A 593 -14.44 -14.97 15.32
C ALA A 593 -14.03 -15.84 16.51
N GLU A 594 -12.84 -15.60 17.07
CA GLU A 594 -12.36 -16.27 18.27
C GLU A 594 -13.24 -15.90 19.48
N ALA A 595 -13.73 -16.92 20.20
CA ALA A 595 -14.32 -16.82 21.54
C ALA A 595 -13.57 -17.79 22.49
N PRO A 596 -13.51 -17.50 23.81
CA PRO A 596 -12.50 -18.06 24.71
C PRO A 596 -12.80 -19.52 25.10
N ALA A 597 -11.74 -20.31 25.27
CA ALA A 597 -11.83 -21.72 25.63
C ALA A 597 -12.18 -21.91 27.12
N GLU A 598 -13.40 -22.40 27.39
CA GLU A 598 -13.70 -23.13 28.62
C GLU A 598 -13.41 -24.63 28.44
N GLY A 599 -12.92 -25.24 29.52
CA GLY A 599 -12.21 -26.51 29.51
C GLY A 599 -13.04 -27.76 29.23
N LEU A 600 -12.35 -28.77 28.70
CA LEU A 600 -12.76 -30.15 28.72
C LEU A 600 -11.58 -31.03 29.16
N ASP A 601 -11.84 -31.76 30.25
CA ASP A 601 -11.01 -32.79 30.89
C ASP A 601 -10.87 -34.03 29.97
N PRO A 602 -9.74 -34.75 29.95
CA PRO A 602 -9.45 -35.78 28.96
C PRO A 602 -9.87 -37.17 29.46
N ARG A 603 -10.24 -38.05 28.53
CA ARG A 603 -10.12 -39.50 28.78
C ARG A 603 -9.40 -40.20 27.62
N PRO A 604 -8.56 -41.21 27.95
CA PRO A 604 -7.63 -41.83 27.02
C PRO A 604 -8.21 -43.12 26.44
N GLU A 605 -7.69 -43.54 25.27
CA GLU A 605 -7.58 -44.91 24.75
C GLU A 605 -7.28 -44.79 23.24
N ALA A 606 -6.46 -45.59 22.56
CA ALA A 606 -5.60 -46.69 22.93
C ALA A 606 -4.50 -46.80 21.86
N ARG A 607 -3.35 -47.34 22.26
CA ARG A 607 -2.20 -47.66 21.42
C ARG A 607 -2.53 -48.79 20.44
N THR A 608 -2.02 -48.69 19.21
CA THR A 608 -1.58 -49.85 18.43
C THR A 608 -0.24 -49.51 17.78
N ASP A 609 0.76 -50.31 18.15
CA ASP A 609 2.17 -50.25 17.76
C ASP A 609 2.42 -50.86 16.34
N PRO A 610 3.65 -50.76 15.80
CA PRO A 610 3.92 -50.51 14.38
C PRO A 610 4.37 -51.74 13.59
N GLU A 611 4.42 -51.62 12.26
CA GLU A 611 5.23 -52.52 11.42
C GLU A 611 6.48 -51.84 10.84
N PRO A 612 7.58 -52.59 10.61
CA PRO A 612 8.94 -52.06 10.44
C PRO A 612 9.47 -52.16 8.98
N LEU A 613 10.74 -51.74 8.79
CA LEU A 613 11.65 -51.94 7.64
C LEU A 613 11.67 -50.76 6.64
N ARG A 614 12.81 -50.22 6.17
CA ARG A 614 14.19 -50.73 5.98
C ARG A 614 15.22 -49.57 6.05
N SER A 615 16.43 -49.88 6.49
CA SER A 615 17.66 -49.15 6.14
C SER A 615 18.12 -49.52 4.72
N PRO A 616 18.84 -48.62 4.03
CA PRO A 616 20.10 -49.04 3.46
C PRO A 616 21.25 -48.08 3.79
N THR A 617 22.33 -48.69 4.25
CA THR A 617 23.70 -48.20 4.26
C THR A 617 24.22 -48.00 2.82
N ASP A 618 24.88 -46.87 2.55
CA ASP A 618 26.17 -46.84 1.83
C ASP A 618 26.87 -45.45 1.94
N PRO A 619 28.22 -45.39 1.89
CA PRO A 619 29.05 -44.26 2.33
C PRO A 619 29.32 -43.18 1.25
N PRO A 620 29.81 -41.98 1.63
CA PRO A 620 29.95 -40.85 0.71
C PRO A 620 31.20 -40.93 -0.20
N GLN A 621 31.01 -40.67 -1.49
CA GLN A 621 32.09 -40.42 -2.46
C GLN A 621 32.73 -39.05 -2.22
N ARG A 622 34.05 -39.07 -1.98
CA ARG A 622 34.95 -37.92 -2.01
C ARG A 622 35.19 -37.49 -3.46
N TRP A 623 35.05 -36.20 -3.76
CA TRP A 623 35.62 -35.59 -4.97
C TRP A 623 36.86 -34.80 -4.58
N GLY A 624 37.95 -35.07 -5.29
CA GLY A 624 39.29 -34.56 -5.06
C GLY A 624 39.47 -33.11 -5.50
N LYS A 625 40.47 -32.49 -4.87
CA LYS A 625 41.23 -31.36 -5.41
C LYS A 625 42.07 -31.86 -6.58
N ASP A 626 42.21 -31.05 -7.62
CA ASP A 626 43.48 -30.89 -8.32
C ASP A 626 43.60 -29.47 -8.88
N ASP A 627 44.81 -28.94 -8.71
CA ASP A 627 45.26 -27.57 -8.98
C ASP A 627 45.70 -27.36 -10.44
N GLY A 628 45.50 -26.12 -10.91
CA GLY A 628 46.49 -25.36 -11.68
C GLY A 628 46.51 -25.47 -13.21
N PRO A 629 47.31 -24.61 -13.89
CA PRO A 629 48.30 -23.66 -13.36
C PRO A 629 47.82 -22.21 -13.12
#